data_AF-A0A1I6IQ33-F1
#
_entry.id   AF-A0A1I6IQ33-F1
#
_cell.length_a   1.000
_cell.length_b   1.000
_cell.length_c   1.000
_cell.angle_alpha   90.00
_cell.angle_beta   90.00
_cell.angle_gamma   90.00
#
_symmetry.space_group_name_H-M   'P 1'
#
loop_
_entity.id
_entity.type
_entity.pdbx_description
1 polymer ?
#
loop_
_entity_poly.entity_id
_entity_poly.type
_entity_poly.pdbx_seq_one_letter_code
_entity_poly.pdbx_strand_id
1 'polypeptide(L)'
;MNDTIATLADRDRRTVLSCLDDHSAAVDIETLAADVVAACDGTSRDEVSEEDRDAAMVRLHHVDLPKLQNAGFVDFDHETGTVRRRRRGGTARPSPALSD
;
A
#
# COMPACT_ATOMS: atom_id res chain seq x y z
N MET A 1 16.89 9.71 -15.44
CA MET A 1 15.78 10.66 -15.19
C MET A 1 14.62 9.87 -14.58
N ASN A 2 14.83 9.29 -13.39
CA ASN A 2 13.76 8.67 -12.59
C ASN A 2 14.29 8.32 -11.18
N ASP A 3 15.04 9.24 -10.58
CA ASP A 3 15.61 9.09 -9.24
C ASP A 3 14.65 9.59 -8.14
N THR A 4 13.58 10.29 -8.53
CA THR A 4 12.50 10.76 -7.64
C THR A 4 11.56 9.62 -7.20
N ILE A 5 11.41 8.58 -8.02
CA ILE A 5 10.50 7.46 -7.72
C ILE A 5 10.97 6.65 -6.50
N ALA A 6 12.29 6.56 -6.28
CA ALA A 6 12.87 5.84 -5.16
C ALA A 6 12.68 6.60 -3.83
N THR A 7 12.79 7.93 -3.86
CA THR A 7 12.60 8.79 -2.69
C THR A 7 11.12 8.86 -2.29
N LEU A 8 10.23 8.92 -3.28
CA LEU A 8 8.79 8.79 -3.08
C LEU A 8 8.41 7.40 -2.58
N ALA A 9 9.03 6.33 -3.10
CA ALA A 9 8.70 4.96 -2.64
C ALA A 9 8.87 4.76 -1.13
N ASP A 10 9.83 5.41 -0.47
CA ASP A 10 9.95 5.30 0.99
C ASP A 10 8.89 6.12 1.72
N ARG A 11 8.59 7.34 1.22
CA ARG A 11 7.56 8.23 1.78
C ARG A 11 6.16 7.66 1.56
N ASP A 12 5.84 7.25 0.33
CA ASP A 12 4.60 6.62 -0.08
C ASP A 12 4.34 5.33 0.71
N ARG A 13 5.32 4.43 0.84
CA ARG A 13 5.14 3.21 1.65
C ARG A 13 4.87 3.51 3.10
N ARG A 14 5.52 4.54 3.65
CA ARG A 14 5.27 4.97 5.03
C ARG A 14 3.89 5.60 5.18
N THR A 15 3.45 6.40 4.20
CA THR A 15 2.10 6.96 4.13
C THR A 15 1.05 5.85 4.02
N VAL A 16 1.24 4.88 3.14
CA VAL A 16 0.40 3.68 3.00
C VAL A 16 0.27 2.96 4.34
N LEU A 17 1.41 2.72 5.01
CA LEU A 17 1.39 2.10 6.34
C LEU A 17 0.71 3.00 7.39
N SER A 18 0.82 4.32 7.32
CA SER A 18 0.11 5.21 8.24
C SER A 18 -1.40 5.21 7.99
N CYS A 19 -1.85 5.34 6.74
CA CYS A 19 -3.27 5.25 6.37
C CYS A 19 -3.84 3.88 6.80
N LEU A 20 -3.12 2.80 6.53
CA LEU A 20 -3.51 1.47 6.97
C LEU A 20 -3.44 1.27 8.49
N ASP A 21 -2.68 2.07 9.24
CA ASP A 21 -2.68 2.02 10.71
C ASP A 21 -3.95 2.65 11.29
N ASP A 22 -4.41 3.73 10.68
CA ASP A 22 -5.69 4.39 10.99
C ASP A 22 -6.88 3.46 10.68
N HIS A 23 -6.78 2.69 9.59
CA HIS A 23 -7.81 1.74 9.20
C HIS A 23 -7.65 0.37 9.89
N SER A 24 -8.56 0.07 10.82
CA SER A 24 -8.64 -1.26 11.44
C SER A 24 -9.25 -2.36 10.54
N ALA A 25 -9.82 -1.99 9.39
CA ALA A 25 -10.54 -2.89 8.48
C ALA A 25 -9.80 -3.06 7.15
N ALA A 26 -10.31 -3.95 6.29
CA ALA A 26 -9.88 -3.99 4.90
C ALA A 26 -10.31 -2.69 4.19
N VAL A 27 -9.42 -2.12 3.39
CA VAL A 27 -9.63 -0.88 2.63
C VAL A 27 -9.40 -1.20 1.17
N ASP A 28 -10.25 -0.65 0.31
CA ASP A 28 -10.12 -0.78 -1.14
C ASP A 28 -8.87 -0.06 -1.64
N ILE A 29 -8.20 -0.64 -2.63
CA ILE A 29 -6.99 -0.08 -3.22
C ILE A 29 -7.24 1.31 -3.84
N GLU A 30 -8.42 1.54 -4.40
CA GLU A 30 -8.83 2.84 -4.96
C GLU A 30 -8.90 3.91 -3.86
N THR A 31 -9.55 3.59 -2.75
CA THR A 31 -9.63 4.48 -1.59
C THR A 31 -8.24 4.74 -1.01
N LEU A 32 -7.43 3.69 -0.85
CA LEU A 32 -6.06 3.81 -0.35
C LEU A 32 -5.20 4.67 -1.29
N ALA A 33 -5.33 4.50 -2.60
CA ALA A 33 -4.60 5.30 -3.58
C ALA A 33 -4.94 6.78 -3.45
N ALA A 34 -6.23 7.11 -3.34
CA ALA A 34 -6.67 8.49 -3.13
C ALA A 34 -6.15 9.07 -1.81
N ASP A 35 -6.24 8.32 -0.71
CA ASP A 35 -5.74 8.75 0.60
C ASP A 35 -4.22 8.96 0.60
N VAL A 36 -3.47 8.11 -0.10
CA VAL A 36 -2.00 8.23 -0.20
C VAL A 36 -1.61 9.46 -1.00
N VAL A 37 -2.25 9.70 -2.15
CA VAL A 37 -1.98 10.91 -2.96
C VAL A 37 -2.37 12.16 -2.19
N ALA A 38 -3.56 12.17 -1.58
CA ALA A 38 -4.03 13.26 -0.72
C ALA A 38 -3.03 13.57 0.40
N ALA A 39 -2.53 12.54 1.09
CA ALA A 39 -1.55 12.71 2.16
C ALA A 39 -0.15 13.14 1.66
N CYS A 40 0.23 12.75 0.43
CA CYS A 40 1.51 13.14 -0.16
C CYS A 40 1.51 14.59 -0.66
N ASP A 41 0.42 15.02 -1.30
CA ASP A 41 0.21 16.40 -1.75
C ASP A 41 -0.26 17.34 -0.62
N GLY A 42 -0.69 16.78 0.51
CA GLY A 42 -1.25 17.54 1.62
C GLY A 42 -2.61 18.15 1.29
N THR A 43 -3.35 17.51 0.41
CA THR A 43 -4.67 17.93 -0.08
C THR A 43 -5.76 16.95 0.38
N SER A 44 -7.03 17.26 0.10
CA SER A 44 -8.13 16.33 0.37
C SER A 44 -8.27 15.29 -0.74
N ARG A 45 -8.77 14.09 -0.42
CA ARG A 45 -9.05 13.03 -1.41
C ARG A 45 -9.97 13.46 -2.56
N ASP A 46 -10.80 14.47 -2.31
CA ASP A 46 -11.73 15.07 -3.27
C ASP A 46 -11.03 16.04 -4.23
N GLU A 47 -9.86 16.55 -3.87
CA GLU A 47 -9.01 17.39 -4.73
C GLU A 47 -7.99 16.57 -5.53
N VAL A 48 -7.90 15.26 -5.28
CA VAL A 48 -7.04 14.35 -6.03
C VAL A 48 -7.64 14.11 -7.42
N SER A 49 -6.86 14.42 -8.45
CA SER A 49 -7.21 14.15 -9.84
C SER A 49 -7.37 12.64 -10.09
N GLU A 50 -8.29 12.28 -10.98
CA GLU A 50 -8.50 10.89 -11.40
C GLU A 50 -7.20 10.28 -11.96
N GLU A 51 -6.43 11.03 -12.75
CA GLU A 51 -5.15 10.57 -13.30
C GLU A 51 -4.12 10.20 -12.22
N ASP A 52 -3.99 11.02 -11.17
CA ASP A 52 -3.07 10.76 -10.07
C ASP A 52 -3.54 9.56 -9.23
N ARG A 53 -4.86 9.43 -9.03
CA ARG A 53 -5.46 8.29 -8.34
C ARG A 53 -5.19 6.98 -9.10
N ASP A 54 -5.44 6.95 -10.41
CA ASP A 54 -5.19 5.78 -11.25
C ASP A 54 -3.70 5.40 -11.27
N ALA A 55 -2.81 6.39 -11.44
CA ALA A 55 -1.37 6.15 -11.42
C ALA A 55 -0.90 5.56 -10.07
N ALA A 56 -1.40 6.11 -8.95
CA ALA A 56 -1.12 5.61 -7.62
C ALA A 56 -1.70 4.20 -7.41
N MET A 57 -2.91 3.93 -7.88
CA MET A 57 -3.55 2.62 -7.79
C MET A 57 -2.75 1.54 -8.52
N VAL A 58 -2.37 1.78 -9.78
CA VAL A 58 -1.55 0.85 -10.58
C VAL A 58 -0.22 0.59 -9.88
N ARG A 59 0.43 1.64 -9.38
CA ARG A 59 1.70 1.51 -8.65
C ARG A 59 1.54 0.70 -7.37
N LEU A 60 0.52 0.98 -6.56
CA LEU A 60 0.21 0.24 -5.35
C LEU A 60 0.01 -1.24 -5.65
N HIS A 61 -0.79 -1.53 -6.67
CA HIS A 61 -1.14 -2.88 -7.08
C HIS A 61 0.08 -3.70 -7.52
N HIS A 62 0.96 -3.09 -8.32
CA HIS A 62 2.06 -3.82 -8.97
C HIS A 62 3.40 -3.73 -8.24
N VAL A 63 3.61 -2.71 -7.39
CA VAL A 63 4.93 -2.42 -6.80
C VAL A 63 4.89 -2.45 -5.28
N ASP A 64 4.01 -1.68 -4.66
CA ASP A 64 4.09 -1.42 -3.22
C ASP A 64 3.40 -2.51 -2.40
N LEU A 65 2.17 -2.90 -2.75
CA LEU A 65 1.41 -3.93 -2.06
C LEU A 65 2.09 -5.31 -2.11
N PRO A 66 2.53 -5.84 -3.27
CA PRO A 66 3.22 -7.14 -3.30
C PRO A 66 4.52 -7.14 -2.48
N LYS A 67 5.26 -6.02 -2.41
CA LYS A 67 6.44 -5.90 -1.55
C LYS A 67 6.08 -5.89 -0.06
N LEU A 68 5.05 -5.15 0.33
CA LEU A 68 4.59 -5.07 1.72
C LEU A 68 3.99 -6.40 2.20
N GLN A 69 3.29 -7.11 1.30
CA GLN A 69 2.74 -8.44 1.56
C GLN A 69 3.84 -9.48 1.71
N ASN A 70 4.85 -9.47 0.83
CA ASN A 70 6.02 -10.36 0.94
C ASN A 70 6.80 -10.13 2.25
N ALA A 71 6.85 -8.88 2.73
CA ALA A 71 7.44 -8.54 4.01
C ALA A 71 6.52 -8.86 5.22
N GLY A 72 5.26 -9.25 4.97
CA GLY A 72 4.30 -9.66 6.00
C GLY A 72 3.67 -8.50 6.78
N PHE A 73 3.73 -7.26 6.27
CA PHE A 73 3.13 -6.10 6.93
C PHE A 73 1.65 -5.92 6.60
N VAL A 74 1.24 -6.32 5.40
CA VAL A 74 -0.13 -6.20 4.91
C VAL A 74 -0.58 -7.50 4.29
N ASP A 75 -1.88 -7.65 4.18
CA ASP A 75 -2.57 -8.73 3.51
C ASP A 75 -3.30 -8.09 2.33
N PHE A 76 -2.83 -8.34 1.11
CA PHE A 76 -3.43 -7.79 -0.10
C PHE A 76 -4.15 -8.90 -0.86
N ASP A 77 -5.43 -8.65 -1.13
CA ASP A 77 -6.31 -9.53 -1.87
C ASP A 77 -6.45 -9.01 -3.31
N HIS A 78 -5.76 -9.68 -4.23
CA HIS A 78 -5.77 -9.31 -5.65
C HIS A 78 -7.13 -9.55 -6.33
N GLU A 79 -7.98 -10.42 -5.77
CA GLU A 79 -9.27 -10.77 -6.35
C GLU A 79 -10.32 -9.68 -6.10
N THR A 80 -10.30 -9.13 -4.88
CA THR A 80 -11.22 -8.08 -4.45
C THR A 80 -10.63 -6.68 -4.52
N GLY A 81 -9.31 -6.56 -4.69
CA GLY A 81 -8.62 -5.27 -4.66
C GLY A 81 -8.57 -4.64 -3.27
N THR A 82 -8.69 -5.44 -2.21
CA THR A 82 -8.69 -4.93 -0.83
C THR A 82 -7.39 -5.23 -0.12
N VAL A 83 -6.93 -4.27 0.68
CA VAL A 83 -5.73 -4.38 1.50
C VAL A 83 -6.09 -4.22 2.97
N ARG A 84 -5.49 -5.07 3.80
CA ARG A 84 -5.67 -5.02 5.25
C ARG A 84 -4.32 -4.99 5.93
N ARG A 85 -4.17 -4.13 6.94
CA ARG A 85 -2.99 -4.17 7.81
C ARG A 85 -2.96 -5.48 8.57
N ARG A 86 -1.87 -6.23 8.46
CA ARG A 86 -1.67 -7.39 9.32
C ARG A 86 -1.38 -6.85 10.72
N ARG A 87 -2.35 -6.94 11.63
CA ARG A 87 -2.06 -6.63 13.04
C ARG A 87 -0.90 -7.52 13.47
N ARG A 88 0.07 -6.91 14.15
CA ARG A 88 1.24 -7.59 14.72
C ARG A 88 0.78 -8.51 15.87
N GLY A 89 0.02 -9.55 15.53
CA GLY A 89 -0.32 -10.68 16.38
C GLY A 89 0.82 -11.69 16.32
N GLY A 90 1.27 -12.14 17.49
CA GLY A 90 2.53 -12.86 17.69
C GLY A 90 2.81 -14.04 16.74
N THR A 91 4.10 -14.17 16.41
CA THR A 91 4.76 -15.40 15.95
C THR A 91 4.12 -16.13 14.77
N ALA A 92 4.29 -15.62 13.55
CA ALA A 92 4.30 -16.49 12.37
C ALA A 92 5.77 -16.76 11.99
N ARG A 93 6.26 -17.96 12.30
CA ARG A 93 7.51 -18.49 11.73
C ARG A 93 7.41 -18.36 10.20
N PRO A 94 8.39 -17.78 9.50
CA PRO A 94 8.46 -17.93 8.05
C PRO A 94 8.72 -19.42 7.76
N SER A 95 7.83 -20.04 7.00
CA SER A 95 8.08 -21.35 6.41
C SER A 95 9.27 -21.22 5.45
N PRO A 96 10.38 -21.96 5.63
CA PRO A 96 11.39 -22.04 4.59
C PRO A 96 10.84 -22.95 3.50
N ALA A 97 10.49 -22.37 2.36
CA ALA A 97 10.42 -23.11 1.11
C ALA A 97 11.86 -23.46 0.69
N LEU A 98 12.34 -24.64 1.10
CA LEU A 98 13.30 -25.39 0.30
C LEU A 98 12.53 -26.50 -0.39
N SER A 99 12.41 -26.36 -1.71
CA SER A 99 11.98 -27.37 -2.65
C SER A 99 12.89 -28.61 -2.58
N ASP A 100 12.27 -29.78 -2.67
CA ASP A 100 12.91 -31.07 -2.99
C ASP A 100 13.30 -31.12 -4.48
#